data_AF-C0BDH5-F1
#
_entry.id   AF-C0BDH5-F1
#
_cell.length_a   1.000
_cell.length_b   1.000
_cell.length_c   1.000
_cell.angle_alpha   90.00
_cell.angle_beta   90.00
_cell.angle_gamma   90.00
#
_symmetry.space_group_name_H-M   'P 1'
#
loop_
_entity.id
_entity.type
_entity.pdbx_description
1 polymer ?
#
loop_
_entity_poly.entity_id
_entity_poly.type
_entity_poly.pdbx_seq_one_letter_code
_entity_poly.pdbx_strand_id
1 'polypeptide(L)' 'MKKRMLTNPNHLILEAPHPSPLSAYRGFFGSKPFSQTNKFLEAHGVEPIDWQIDEL' A
#
# COMPACT_ATOMS: atom_id res chain seq x y z
N MET A 1 5.53 12.56 10.13
CA MET A 1 5.63 13.97 9.69
C MET A 1 5.26 14.17 8.21
N LYS A 2 5.73 13.35 7.26
CA LYS A 2 5.42 13.50 5.82
C LYS A 2 3.94 13.39 5.44
N LYS A 3 3.16 12.52 6.10
CA LYS A 3 1.70 12.38 5.87
C LYS A 3 0.97 13.73 5.88
N ARG A 4 1.36 14.65 6.77
CA ARG A 4 0.72 15.96 6.90
C ARG A 4 0.90 16.87 5.67
N MET A 5 1.84 16.55 4.79
CA MET A 5 2.07 17.26 3.52
C MET A 5 1.17 16.75 2.39
N LEU A 6 0.54 15.58 2.56
CA LEU A 6 -0.35 14.97 1.58
C LEU A 6 -1.80 15.33 1.95
N THR A 7 -2.28 16.47 1.44
CA THR A 7 -3.61 17.02 1.77
C THR A 7 -4.66 16.85 0.67
N ASN A 8 -4.25 16.40 -0.52
CA ASN A 8 -5.18 16.19 -1.64
C ASN A 8 -6.14 15.03 -1.31
N PRO A 9 -7.47 15.26 -1.31
CA PRO A 9 -8.45 14.22 -0.98
C PRO A 9 -8.47 13.06 -2.00
N ASN A 10 -7.92 13.27 -3.20
CA ASN A 10 -7.81 12.22 -4.22
C ASN A 10 -6.61 11.29 -3.98
N HIS A 11 -5.78 11.53 -2.95
CA HIS A 11 -4.68 10.64 -2.60
C HIS A 11 -5.09 9.66 -1.50
N LEU A 12 -4.78 8.39 -1.69
CA LEU A 12 -4.86 7.38 -0.63
C LEU A 12 -3.52 7.28 0.12
N ILE A 13 -3.58 7.20 1.45
CA ILE A 13 -2.42 6.99 2.31
C ILE A 13 -2.59 5.64 3.02
N LEU A 14 -1.75 4.67 2.66
CA LEU A 14 -1.65 3.38 3.34
C LEU A 14 -0.46 3.38 4.29
N GLU A 15 -0.70 3.05 5.55
CA GLU A 15 0.32 3.04 6.60
C GLU A 15 0.40 1.65 7.23
N ALA A 16 1.64 1.16 7.40
CA ALA A 16 1.93 -0.08 8.11
C ALA A 16 3.30 0.06 8.80
N PRO A 17 3.57 -0.72 9.87
CA PRO A 17 4.92 -0.89 10.39
C PRO A 17 5.91 -1.28 9.28
N HIS A 18 7.18 -0.93 9.46
CA HIS A 18 8.22 -1.22 8.48
C HIS A 18 8.37 -2.75 8.25
N PRO A 19 8.64 -3.21 7.02
CA PRO A 19 8.78 -4.65 6.71
C PRO A 19 10.06 -5.31 7.26
N SER A 20 10.97 -4.57 7.89
CA SER A 20 12.18 -5.18 8.46
C SER A 20 11.82 -6.17 9.58
N PRO A 21 12.66 -7.18 9.84
CA PRO A 21 12.38 -8.24 10.81
C PRO A 21 12.00 -7.72 12.21
N LEU A 22 12.56 -6.57 12.61
CA LEU A 22 12.32 -5.95 13.92
C LEU A 22 10.87 -5.51 14.14
N SER A 23 10.14 -5.13 13.07
CA SER A 23 8.80 -4.55 13.17
C SER A 23 7.73 -5.25 12.33
N ALA A 24 8.09 -6.17 11.43
CA ALA A 24 7.14 -6.74 10.48
C ALA A 24 5.97 -7.47 11.16
N TYR A 25 6.27 -8.25 12.20
CA TYR A 25 5.26 -8.99 13.00
C TYR A 25 4.36 -8.07 13.84
N ARG A 26 4.74 -6.81 14.01
CA ARG A 26 3.95 -5.82 14.77
C ARG A 26 2.87 -5.15 13.92
N GLY A 27 2.67 -5.59 12.68
CA GLY A 27 1.54 -5.17 11.85
C GLY A 27 1.84 -4.95 10.36
N PHE A 28 3.06 -5.18 9.88
CA PHE A 28 3.30 -5.23 8.43
C PHE A 28 2.64 -6.48 7.83
N PHE A 29 2.91 -7.65 8.42
CA PHE A 29 2.22 -8.87 8.03
C PHE A 29 0.72 -8.73 8.34
N GLY A 30 -0.12 -9.00 7.35
CA GLY A 30 -1.57 -8.80 7.43
C GLY A 30 -2.06 -7.39 7.06
N SER A 31 -1.17 -6.40 6.87
CA SER A 31 -1.57 -5.05 6.42
C SER A 31 -2.10 -5.01 4.98
N LYS A 32 -1.81 -6.02 4.15
CA LYS A 32 -2.35 -6.18 2.78
C LYS A 32 -2.21 -4.93 1.87
N PRO A 33 -1.06 -4.22 1.85
CA PRO A 33 -0.94 -2.93 1.17
C PRO A 33 -1.20 -3.05 -0.34
N PHE A 34 -0.71 -4.10 -0.98
CA PHE A 34 -0.87 -4.34 -2.43
C PHE A 34 -2.35 -4.46 -2.85
N SER A 35 -3.13 -5.27 -2.14
CA SER A 35 -4.56 -5.43 -2.44
C SER A 35 -5.37 -4.16 -2.12
N GLN A 36 -4.98 -3.39 -1.10
CA GLN A 36 -5.63 -2.12 -0.80
C GLN A 36 -5.35 -1.08 -1.88
N THR A 37 -4.12 -1.04 -2.40
CA THR A 37 -3.76 -0.22 -3.56
C THR A 37 -4.63 -0.56 -4.77
N ASN A 38 -4.72 -1.83 -5.16
CA ASN A 38 -5.52 -2.23 -6.33
C ASN A 38 -7.01 -1.91 -6.16
N LYS A 39 -7.58 -2.13 -4.97
CA LYS A 39 -8.97 -1.74 -4.68
C LYS A 39 -9.21 -0.24 -4.87
N PHE A 40 -8.24 0.58 -4.50
CA PHE A 40 -8.32 2.03 -4.69
C PHE A 40 -8.25 2.39 -6.18
N LEU A 41 -7.34 1.77 -6.93
CA LEU A 41 -7.23 1.98 -8.38
C LEU A 41 -8.52 1.60 -9.10
N GLU A 42 -9.04 0.39 -8.83
CA GLU A 42 -10.29 -0.12 -9.39
C GLU A 42 -11.48 0.82 -9.09
N ALA A 43 -11.59 1.30 -7.83
CA ALA A 43 -12.63 2.24 -7.44
C ALA A 43 -12.56 3.60 -8.17
N HIS A 44 -11.41 3.94 -8.75
CA HIS A 44 -11.19 5.16 -9.52
C HIS A 44 -11.06 4.89 -11.03
N GLY A 45 -11.42 3.69 -11.51
CA GLY A 45 -11.37 3.31 -12.92
C GLY A 45 -9.95 3.20 -13.48
N VAL A 46 -8.95 3.00 -12.62
CA VAL A 46 -7.56 2.76 -13.00
C VAL A 46 -7.29 1.27 -12.96
N GLU A 47 -6.55 0.77 -13.95
CA GLU A 47 -6.17 -0.64 -14.02
C GLU A 47 -5.36 -1.07 -12.77
N PRO A 48 -5.68 -2.21 -12.14
CA PRO A 48 -4.93 -2.71 -10.99
C PRO A 48 -3.51 -3.10 -11.39
N ILE A 49 -2.58 -3.00 -10.44
CA ILE A 49 -1.19 -3.39 -10.67
C ILE A 49 -1.07 -4.91 -10.54
N ASP A 50 -0.44 -5.56 -11.52
CA ASP A 50 0.07 -6.90 -11.34
C ASP A 50 1.35 -6.84 -10.49
N TRP A 51 1.29 -7.44 -9.31
CA TRP A 51 2.39 -7.44 -8.35
C TRP A 51 3.28 -8.69 -8.47
N GLN A 52 2.91 -9.63 -9.35
CA GLN A 52 3.74 -10.77 -9.64
C GLN A 52 5.03 -10.30 -10.32
N ILE A 53 6.16 -10.78 -9.80
CA ILE A 53 7.47 -10.55 -10.42
C ILE A 53 7.74 -11.71 -11.35
N ASP A 54 8.27 -11.41 -12.54
CA ASP A 54 8.66 -12.43 -13.51
C ASP A 54 9.67 -13.41 -12.89
N GLU A 55 9.47 -14.70 -13.17
CA GLU A 55 10.48 -15.71 -12.88
C GLU A 55 11.59 -15.59 -13.94
N LEU A 56 12.82 -15.37 -13.48
CA LEU A 56 14.03 -15.31 -14.32
C LEU A 56 14.41 -16.69 -14.86
#